data_AF-A0AAE4V7S5-F1
#
_entry.id   AF-A0AAE4V7S5-F1
#
_cell.length_a   1.000
_cell.length_b   1.000
_cell.length_c   1.000
_cell.angle_alpha   90.00
_cell.angle_beta   90.00
_cell.angle_gamma   90.00
#
_symmetry.space_group_name_H-M   'P 1'
#
loop_
_entity.id
_entity.type
_entity.pdbx_description
1 polymer ?
#
loop_
_entity_poly.entity_id
_entity_poly.type
_entity_poly.pdbx_seq_one_letter_code
_entity_poly.pdbx_strand_id
1 'polypeptide(L)'
;MVDDRTQLLVVARSAYRRNDWRTSYESFSRVDGVQALDTDDLAVYAAAAWRQGHGRESVRINEQVHTRLLRTDPVQAAMKATELGLAWLSRGHVALAGSWGQRAQMLLDGVPETTAHGYLTYLQAATAADAGDGGRFSTATAQLTSVAERLDDTALSTLARAMAGMATVAAGDPTGFTVLDQVLLPVLDPSVPVEWAGDVYRRALSLAHRQGAGDRLASWTQSMQGWCEAIEPESAESAYRAVLDVHRLSVVANPDPGELVRRVVGLRRLVDDVDAVAASMVEELLSRNLGRAR
;
A
#
# COMPACT_ATOMS: atom_id res chain seq x y z
N MET A 1 4.35 -36.96 -9.90
CA MET A 1 4.40 -35.56 -10.39
C MET A 1 3.08 -34.82 -10.28
N VAL A 2 1.91 -35.44 -10.46
CA VAL A 2 0.59 -34.77 -10.28
C VAL A 2 0.26 -34.53 -8.79
N ASP A 3 0.75 -35.39 -7.89
CA ASP A 3 0.50 -35.31 -6.43
C ASP A 3 1.24 -34.13 -5.74
N ASP A 4 2.51 -33.89 -6.11
CA ASP A 4 3.36 -32.86 -5.51
C ASP A 4 2.87 -31.42 -5.80
N ARG A 5 2.29 -31.18 -6.97
CA ARG A 5 1.81 -29.83 -7.37
C ARG A 5 0.55 -29.42 -6.66
N THR A 6 -0.42 -30.34 -6.55
CA THR A 6 -1.63 -30.12 -5.79
C THR A 6 -1.30 -29.91 -4.31
N GLN A 7 -0.32 -30.65 -3.78
CA GLN A 7 0.20 -30.42 -2.44
C GLN A 7 0.84 -29.02 -2.30
N LEU A 8 1.67 -28.58 -3.26
CA LEU A 8 2.25 -27.23 -3.23
C LEU A 8 1.19 -26.11 -3.27
N LEU A 9 0.12 -26.25 -4.05
CA LEU A 9 -1.00 -25.29 -4.04
C LEU A 9 -1.72 -25.25 -2.69
N VAL A 10 -1.94 -26.41 -2.07
CA VAL A 10 -2.54 -26.50 -0.73
C VAL A 10 -1.63 -25.84 0.30
N VAL A 11 -0.31 -26.05 0.22
CA VAL A 11 0.68 -25.38 1.08
C VAL A 11 0.64 -23.87 0.86
N ALA A 12 0.69 -23.41 -0.39
CA ALA A 12 0.70 -21.99 -0.74
C ALA A 12 -0.54 -21.26 -0.20
N ARG A 13 -1.73 -21.79 -0.46
CA ARG A 13 -3.01 -21.24 0.02
C ARG A 13 -3.12 -21.26 1.54
N SER A 14 -2.62 -22.32 2.19
CA SER A 14 -2.66 -22.43 3.65
C SER A 14 -1.69 -21.48 4.33
N ALA A 15 -0.49 -21.31 3.76
CA ALA A 15 0.49 -20.33 4.20
C ALA A 15 -0.06 -18.90 4.06
N TYR A 16 -0.69 -18.59 2.91
CA TYR A 16 -1.33 -17.29 2.70
C TYR A 16 -2.39 -16.97 3.77
N ARG A 17 -3.28 -17.92 4.10
CA ARG A 17 -4.31 -17.73 5.13
C ARG A 17 -3.76 -17.48 6.53
N ARG A 18 -2.55 -17.97 6.83
CA ARG A 18 -1.87 -17.71 8.11
C ARG A 18 -0.93 -16.51 8.05
N ASN A 19 -0.89 -15.80 6.93
CA ASN A 19 0.03 -14.70 6.67
C ASN A 19 1.50 -15.13 6.64
N ASP A 20 1.81 -16.41 6.40
CA ASP A 20 3.18 -16.88 6.12
C ASP A 20 3.52 -16.54 4.66
N TRP A 21 3.89 -15.28 4.46
CA TRP A 21 4.13 -14.71 3.14
C TRP A 21 5.29 -15.34 2.40
N ARG A 22 6.35 -15.74 3.13
CA ARG A 22 7.52 -16.38 2.54
C ARG A 22 7.16 -17.75 1.97
N THR A 23 6.56 -18.61 2.79
CA THR A 23 6.16 -19.96 2.33
C THR A 23 5.11 -19.88 1.22
N SER A 24 4.16 -18.94 1.33
CA SER A 24 3.15 -18.71 0.29
C SER A 24 3.81 -18.32 -1.04
N TYR A 25 4.65 -17.29 -1.03
CA TYR A 25 5.36 -16.80 -2.22
C TYR A 25 6.21 -17.90 -2.86
N GLU A 26 7.05 -18.59 -2.09
CA GLU A 26 7.94 -19.63 -2.60
C GLU A 26 7.14 -20.80 -3.21
N SER A 27 6.04 -21.19 -2.57
CA SER A 27 5.19 -22.28 -3.05
C SER A 27 4.46 -21.92 -4.34
N PHE A 28 3.87 -20.72 -4.43
CA PHE A 28 3.24 -20.25 -5.68
C PHE A 28 4.26 -20.05 -6.80
N SER A 29 5.43 -19.50 -6.51
CA SER A 29 6.51 -19.32 -7.50
C SER A 29 6.95 -20.65 -8.12
N ARG A 30 7.08 -21.72 -7.30
CA ARG A 30 7.38 -23.07 -7.80
C ARG A 30 6.27 -23.64 -8.68
N VAL A 31 5.01 -23.37 -8.34
CA VAL A 31 3.86 -23.87 -9.12
C VAL A 31 3.74 -23.12 -10.44
N ASP A 32 3.82 -21.78 -10.44
CA ASP A 32 3.72 -20.92 -11.63
C ASP A 32 4.81 -21.26 -12.66
N GLY A 33 6.00 -21.63 -12.20
CA GLY A 33 7.10 -22.07 -13.07
C GLY A 33 6.86 -23.37 -13.84
N VAL A 34 5.81 -24.14 -13.49
CA VAL A 34 5.53 -25.46 -14.10
C VAL A 34 4.10 -25.65 -14.59
N GLN A 35 3.15 -24.81 -14.16
CA GLN A 35 1.76 -24.83 -14.61
C GLN A 35 1.10 -23.46 -14.47
N ALA A 36 0.07 -23.20 -15.30
CA ALA A 36 -0.71 -21.98 -15.18
C ALA A 36 -1.56 -22.01 -13.89
N LEU A 37 -1.46 -20.96 -13.08
CA LEU A 37 -2.35 -20.70 -11.96
C LEU A 37 -3.70 -20.16 -12.43
N ASP A 38 -4.77 -20.44 -11.69
CA ASP A 38 -6.08 -19.82 -11.89
C ASP A 38 -6.08 -18.33 -11.45
N THR A 39 -7.17 -17.60 -11.70
CA THR A 39 -7.21 -16.15 -11.45
C THR A 39 -7.09 -15.81 -9.95
N ASP A 40 -7.68 -16.64 -9.09
CA ASP A 40 -7.69 -16.40 -7.65
C ASP A 40 -6.32 -16.70 -7.05
N ASP A 41 -5.70 -17.81 -7.46
CA ASP A 41 -4.33 -18.14 -7.07
C ASP A 41 -3.32 -17.10 -7.57
N LEU A 42 -3.49 -16.54 -8.77
CA LEU A 42 -2.65 -15.44 -9.23
C LEU A 42 -2.82 -14.19 -8.37
N ALA A 43 -4.04 -13.84 -7.97
CA ALA A 43 -4.29 -12.69 -7.10
C ALA A 43 -3.62 -12.88 -5.73
N VAL A 44 -3.72 -14.08 -5.17
CA VAL A 44 -3.06 -14.46 -3.90
C VAL A 44 -1.54 -14.44 -4.04
N TYR A 45 -0.99 -14.99 -5.13
CA TYR A 45 0.44 -14.99 -5.39
C TYR A 45 0.97 -13.56 -5.52
N ALA A 46 0.27 -12.69 -6.25
CA ALA A 46 0.64 -11.29 -6.40
C ALA A 46 0.65 -10.56 -5.05
N ALA A 47 -0.34 -10.81 -4.19
CA ALA A 47 -0.38 -10.26 -2.85
C ALA A 47 0.82 -10.73 -2.01
N ALA A 48 1.12 -12.03 -1.98
CA ALA A 48 2.28 -12.57 -1.27
C ALA A 48 3.61 -12.00 -1.79
N ALA A 49 3.76 -11.89 -3.11
CA ALA A 49 4.92 -11.28 -3.75
C ALA A 49 5.13 -9.83 -3.29
N TRP A 50 4.06 -9.04 -3.20
CA TRP A 50 4.13 -7.67 -2.67
C TRP A 50 4.63 -7.63 -1.23
N ARG A 51 4.06 -8.45 -0.33
CA ARG A 51 4.51 -8.50 1.08
C ARG A 51 5.97 -8.94 1.21
N GLN A 52 6.48 -9.75 0.29
CA GLN A 52 7.87 -10.19 0.28
C GLN A 52 8.84 -9.20 -0.41
N GLY A 53 8.37 -8.02 -0.82
CA GLY A 53 9.19 -6.98 -1.46
C GLY A 53 9.32 -7.13 -2.98
N HIS A 54 8.67 -8.13 -3.59
CA HIS A 54 8.73 -8.39 -5.03
C HIS A 54 7.70 -7.56 -5.81
N GLY A 55 7.69 -6.23 -5.61
CA GLY A 55 6.60 -5.38 -6.11
C GLY A 55 6.49 -5.31 -7.63
N ARG A 56 7.61 -5.36 -8.38
CA ARG A 56 7.56 -5.45 -9.87
C ARG A 56 6.87 -6.73 -10.35
N GLU A 57 7.17 -7.85 -9.69
CA GLU A 57 6.56 -9.13 -10.01
C GLU A 57 5.08 -9.14 -9.62
N SER A 58 4.74 -8.64 -8.43
CA SER A 58 3.35 -8.48 -7.98
C SER A 58 2.50 -7.70 -8.99
N VAL A 59 3.01 -6.56 -9.48
CA VAL A 59 2.33 -5.76 -10.50
C VAL A 59 2.12 -6.56 -11.78
N ARG A 60 3.17 -7.23 -12.30
CA ARG A 60 3.08 -8.07 -13.51
C ARG A 60 2.02 -9.17 -13.37
N ILE A 61 1.93 -9.82 -12.20
CA ILE A 61 0.94 -10.87 -11.95
C ILE A 61 -0.47 -10.25 -11.89
N ASN A 62 -0.65 -9.13 -11.19
CA ASN A 62 -1.94 -8.43 -11.11
C ASN A 62 -2.43 -7.91 -12.46
N GLU A 63 -1.54 -7.55 -13.40
CA GLU A 63 -1.92 -7.23 -14.78
C GLU A 63 -2.54 -8.43 -15.53
N GLN A 64 -2.05 -9.65 -15.25
CA GLN A 64 -2.67 -10.87 -15.77
C GLN A 64 -4.03 -11.12 -15.14
N VAL A 65 -4.17 -10.89 -13.83
CA VAL A 65 -5.46 -10.98 -13.12
C VAL A 65 -6.46 -10.01 -13.72
N HIS A 66 -6.07 -8.74 -13.91
CA HIS A 66 -6.91 -7.73 -14.57
C HIS A 66 -7.37 -8.19 -15.96
N THR A 67 -6.43 -8.70 -16.77
CA THR A 67 -6.73 -9.18 -18.13
C THR A 67 -7.75 -10.32 -18.13
N ARG A 68 -7.71 -11.20 -17.13
CA ARG A 68 -8.69 -12.29 -16.99
C ARG A 68 -10.06 -11.75 -16.54
N LEU A 69 -10.07 -10.82 -15.58
CA LEU A 69 -11.30 -10.19 -15.08
C LEU A 69 -12.04 -9.40 -16.15
N LEU A 70 -11.35 -8.78 -17.11
CA LEU A 70 -11.98 -8.08 -18.25
C LEU A 70 -12.98 -8.95 -19.01
N ARG A 71 -12.82 -10.28 -18.99
CA ARG A 71 -13.68 -11.23 -19.71
C ARG A 71 -14.84 -11.76 -18.87
N THR A 72 -14.81 -11.56 -17.55
CA THR A 72 -15.73 -12.22 -16.62
C THR A 72 -16.51 -11.23 -15.77
N ASP A 73 -15.86 -10.16 -15.31
CA ASP A 73 -16.43 -9.17 -14.41
C ASP A 73 -15.75 -7.81 -14.61
N PRO A 74 -16.34 -6.92 -15.43
CA PRO A 74 -15.80 -5.59 -15.70
C PRO A 74 -15.67 -4.69 -14.47
N VAL A 75 -16.54 -4.84 -13.47
CA VAL A 75 -16.48 -4.04 -12.23
C VAL A 75 -15.29 -4.47 -11.38
N GLN A 76 -15.06 -5.78 -11.25
CA GLN A 76 -13.86 -6.30 -10.59
C GLN A 76 -12.59 -6.01 -11.39
N ALA A 77 -12.67 -5.99 -12.73
CA ALA A 77 -11.56 -5.54 -13.56
C ALA A 77 -11.23 -4.06 -13.29
N ALA A 78 -12.23 -3.20 -13.10
CA ALA A 78 -12.05 -1.81 -12.72
C ALA A 78 -11.42 -1.67 -11.33
N MET A 79 -11.90 -2.43 -10.35
CA MET A 79 -11.30 -2.46 -9.01
C MET A 79 -9.82 -2.91 -9.07
N LYS A 80 -9.52 -3.97 -9.83
CA LYS A 80 -8.13 -4.43 -10.03
C LYS A 80 -7.25 -3.39 -10.75
N ALA A 81 -7.81 -2.66 -11.73
CA ALA A 81 -7.10 -1.56 -12.37
C ALA A 81 -6.78 -0.44 -11.37
N THR A 82 -7.72 -0.13 -10.49
CA THR A 82 -7.55 0.85 -9.41
C THR A 82 -6.47 0.42 -8.40
N GLU A 83 -6.43 -0.86 -8.00
CA GLU A 83 -5.35 -1.41 -7.17
C GLU A 83 -3.98 -1.36 -7.86
N LEU A 84 -3.91 -1.70 -9.16
CA LEU A 84 -2.68 -1.56 -9.95
C LEU A 84 -2.21 -0.11 -10.00
N GLY A 85 -3.13 0.84 -10.15
CA GLY A 85 -2.83 2.27 -10.08
C GLY A 85 -2.20 2.66 -8.74
N LEU A 86 -2.74 2.17 -7.63
CA LEU A 86 -2.20 2.43 -6.28
C LEU A 86 -0.80 1.82 -6.08
N ALA A 87 -0.58 0.60 -6.60
CA ALA A 87 0.71 -0.07 -6.56
C ALA A 87 1.78 0.70 -7.36
N TRP A 88 1.45 1.17 -8.56
CA TRP A 88 2.31 2.02 -9.36
C TRP A 88 2.61 3.36 -8.67
N LEU A 89 1.61 3.95 -8.02
CA LEU A 89 1.74 5.22 -7.30
C LEU A 89 2.68 5.09 -6.11
N SER A 90 2.54 4.02 -5.32
CA SER A 90 3.42 3.73 -4.17
C SER A 90 4.89 3.60 -4.58
N ARG A 91 5.13 3.07 -5.78
CA ARG A 91 6.45 2.98 -6.42
C ARG A 91 6.90 4.29 -7.09
N GLY A 92 6.18 5.39 -6.92
CA GLY A 92 6.53 6.72 -7.45
C GLY A 92 6.18 6.96 -8.92
N HIS A 93 5.42 6.07 -9.56
CA HIS A 93 5.07 6.19 -10.99
C HIS A 93 3.71 6.86 -11.21
N VAL A 94 3.62 8.16 -10.94
CA VAL A 94 2.38 8.97 -11.01
C VAL A 94 1.66 8.86 -12.37
N ALA A 95 2.40 8.91 -13.48
CA ALA A 95 1.80 8.82 -14.82
C ALA A 95 1.14 7.44 -15.09
N LEU A 96 1.77 6.36 -14.62
CA LEU A 96 1.21 5.01 -14.75
C LEU A 96 -0.02 4.84 -13.84
N ALA A 97 0.02 5.38 -12.63
CA ALA A 97 -1.13 5.40 -11.73
C ALA A 97 -2.34 6.10 -12.38
N GLY A 98 -2.14 7.28 -12.97
CA GLY A 98 -3.19 7.99 -13.70
C GLY A 98 -3.72 7.22 -14.92
N SER A 99 -2.85 6.54 -15.66
CA SER A 99 -3.25 5.70 -16.80
C SER A 99 -4.11 4.51 -16.37
N TRP A 100 -3.79 3.87 -15.24
CA TRP A 100 -4.62 2.81 -14.66
C TRP A 100 -5.96 3.33 -14.13
N GLY A 101 -5.96 4.52 -13.50
CA GLY A 101 -7.20 5.20 -13.10
C GLY A 101 -8.12 5.51 -14.29
N GLN A 102 -7.57 5.94 -15.43
CA GLN A 102 -8.35 6.14 -16.66
C GLN A 102 -8.98 4.82 -17.17
N ARG A 103 -8.24 3.71 -17.13
CA ARG A 103 -8.79 2.39 -17.50
C ARG A 103 -9.94 1.98 -16.59
N ALA A 104 -9.78 2.14 -15.27
CA ALA A 104 -10.86 1.87 -14.32
C ALA A 104 -12.08 2.76 -14.58
N GLN A 105 -11.87 4.05 -14.85
CA GLN A 105 -12.95 4.98 -15.17
C GLN A 105 -13.73 4.56 -16.43
N MET A 106 -13.03 4.12 -17.47
CA MET A 106 -13.68 3.62 -18.69
C MET A 106 -14.49 2.35 -18.46
N LEU A 107 -14.02 1.45 -17.58
CA LEU A 107 -14.74 0.22 -17.25
C LEU A 107 -15.98 0.46 -16.38
N LEU A 108 -15.99 1.56 -15.63
CA LEU A 108 -17.12 1.96 -14.78
C LEU A 108 -18.10 2.89 -15.49
N ASP A 109 -17.82 3.32 -16.72
CA ASP A 109 -18.73 4.17 -17.48
C ASP A 109 -20.08 3.47 -17.73
N GLY A 110 -21.17 4.12 -17.36
CA GLY A 110 -22.52 3.55 -17.41
C GLY A 110 -22.84 2.47 -16.36
N VAL A 111 -21.90 2.12 -15.47
CA VAL A 111 -22.15 1.20 -14.36
C VAL A 111 -22.81 1.98 -13.20
N PRO A 112 -23.87 1.46 -12.56
CA PRO A 112 -24.39 2.06 -11.33
C PRO A 112 -23.30 2.23 -10.27
N GLU A 113 -23.44 3.23 -9.39
CA GLU A 113 -22.43 3.51 -8.38
C GLU A 113 -22.17 2.30 -7.47
N THR A 114 -20.89 1.95 -7.30
CA THR A 114 -20.39 0.82 -6.51
C THR A 114 -19.15 1.26 -5.73
N THR A 115 -18.69 0.44 -4.78
CA THR A 115 -17.45 0.71 -4.03
C THR A 115 -16.22 0.90 -4.93
N ALA A 116 -16.17 0.27 -6.11
CA ALA A 116 -15.12 0.48 -7.10
C ALA A 116 -14.98 1.95 -7.53
N HIS A 117 -16.08 2.71 -7.57
CA HIS A 117 -16.07 4.16 -7.83
C HIS A 117 -15.42 4.93 -6.69
N GLY A 118 -15.66 4.52 -5.45
CA GLY A 118 -15.02 5.10 -4.26
C GLY A 118 -13.51 4.89 -4.28
N TYR A 119 -13.05 3.66 -4.49
CA TYR A 119 -11.62 3.36 -4.58
C TYR A 119 -10.94 4.06 -5.76
N LEU A 120 -11.63 4.20 -6.91
CA LEU A 120 -11.11 4.98 -8.03
C LEU A 120 -10.96 6.46 -7.65
N THR A 121 -11.97 7.03 -7.00
CA THR A 121 -11.91 8.43 -6.54
C THR A 121 -10.78 8.63 -5.53
N TYR A 122 -10.54 7.68 -4.63
CA TYR A 122 -9.37 7.69 -3.75
C TYR A 122 -8.06 7.70 -4.54
N LEU A 123 -7.90 6.80 -5.52
CA LEU A 123 -6.70 6.76 -6.36
C LEU A 123 -6.48 8.09 -7.09
N GLN A 124 -7.54 8.73 -7.60
CA GLN A 124 -7.47 10.02 -8.26
C GLN A 124 -7.00 11.12 -7.29
N ALA A 125 -7.53 11.15 -6.06
CA ALA A 125 -7.10 12.08 -5.03
C ALA A 125 -5.62 11.87 -4.65
N ALA A 126 -5.21 10.62 -4.46
CA ALA A 126 -3.85 10.21 -4.15
C ALA A 126 -2.87 10.60 -5.28
N THR A 127 -3.26 10.36 -6.53
CA THR A 127 -2.47 10.72 -7.72
C THR A 127 -2.32 12.24 -7.84
N ALA A 128 -3.38 13.00 -7.60
CA ALA A 128 -3.35 14.47 -7.62
C ALA A 128 -2.44 15.04 -6.52
N ALA A 129 -2.49 14.46 -5.31
CA ALA A 129 -1.61 14.84 -4.21
C ALA A 129 -0.13 14.64 -4.57
N ASP A 130 0.22 13.48 -5.12
CA ASP A 130 1.61 13.16 -5.48
C ASP A 130 2.09 13.93 -6.72
N ALA A 131 1.17 14.40 -7.57
CA ALA A 131 1.45 15.31 -8.67
C ALA A 131 1.59 16.79 -8.23
N GLY A 132 1.29 17.11 -6.97
CA GLY A 132 1.28 18.49 -6.47
C GLY A 132 0.07 19.32 -6.95
N ASP A 133 -0.97 18.68 -7.49
CA ASP A 133 -2.20 19.34 -7.97
C ASP A 133 -3.20 19.47 -6.81
N GLY A 134 -2.99 20.47 -5.95
CA GLY A 134 -3.80 20.70 -4.75
C GLY A 134 -5.29 20.96 -5.04
N GLY A 135 -5.58 21.55 -6.21
CA GLY A 135 -6.95 21.78 -6.67
C GLY A 135 -7.67 20.47 -6.95
N ARG A 136 -7.09 19.62 -7.81
CA ARG A 136 -7.67 18.29 -8.08
C ARG A 136 -7.69 17.40 -6.85
N PHE A 137 -6.68 17.48 -5.99
CA PHE A 137 -6.65 16.72 -4.75
C PHE A 137 -7.84 17.06 -3.84
N SER A 138 -8.12 18.36 -3.64
CA SER A 138 -9.26 18.82 -2.86
C SER A 138 -10.60 18.39 -3.50
N THR A 139 -10.75 18.54 -4.81
CA THR A 139 -11.96 18.13 -5.53
C THR A 139 -12.23 16.63 -5.43
N ALA A 140 -11.22 15.79 -5.71
CA ALA A 140 -11.37 14.34 -5.64
C ALA A 140 -11.62 13.87 -4.19
N THR A 141 -11.02 14.52 -3.19
CA THR A 141 -11.28 14.23 -1.78
C THR A 141 -12.74 14.53 -1.40
N ALA A 142 -13.28 15.67 -1.83
CA ALA A 142 -14.69 15.99 -1.60
C ALA A 142 -15.64 14.99 -2.30
N GLN A 143 -15.31 14.58 -3.53
CA GLN A 143 -16.05 13.55 -4.25
C GLN A 143 -16.01 12.20 -3.52
N LEU A 144 -14.86 11.80 -2.99
CA LEU A 144 -14.70 10.56 -2.22
C LEU A 144 -15.60 10.57 -0.99
N THR A 145 -15.66 11.69 -0.25
CA THR A 145 -16.59 11.86 0.88
C THR A 145 -18.03 11.66 0.44
N SER A 146 -18.46 12.32 -0.64
CA SER A 146 -19.84 12.18 -1.13
C SER A 146 -20.17 10.76 -1.63
N VAL A 147 -19.22 10.05 -2.24
CA VAL A 147 -19.40 8.64 -2.64
C VAL A 147 -19.53 7.75 -1.40
N ALA A 148 -18.66 7.94 -0.40
CA ALA A 148 -18.71 7.17 0.84
C ALA A 148 -20.05 7.35 1.57
N GLU A 149 -20.58 8.57 1.64
CA GLU A 149 -21.88 8.88 2.24
C GLU A 149 -23.05 8.22 1.50
N ARG A 150 -23.05 8.25 0.16
CA ARG A 150 -24.12 7.61 -0.64
C ARG A 150 -24.12 6.09 -0.54
N LEU A 151 -22.94 5.50 -0.44
CA LEU A 151 -22.77 4.05 -0.35
C LEU A 151 -22.89 3.52 1.09
N ASP A 152 -22.87 4.39 2.11
CA ASP A 152 -22.83 4.04 3.54
C ASP A 152 -21.72 3.02 3.85
N ASP A 153 -20.57 3.16 3.17
CA ASP A 153 -19.46 2.22 3.27
C ASP A 153 -18.43 2.71 4.31
N THR A 154 -18.18 1.87 5.32
CA THR A 154 -17.29 2.22 6.45
C THR A 154 -15.83 2.35 6.01
N ALA A 155 -15.38 1.53 5.07
CA ALA A 155 -14.01 1.57 4.58
C ALA A 155 -13.77 2.85 3.78
N LEU A 156 -14.65 3.17 2.82
CA LEU A 156 -14.59 4.40 2.05
C LEU A 156 -14.73 5.65 2.92
N SER A 157 -15.56 5.60 3.96
CA SER A 157 -15.68 6.70 4.93
C SER A 157 -14.37 6.95 5.67
N THR A 158 -13.67 5.88 6.05
CA THR A 158 -12.35 5.96 6.70
C THR A 158 -11.31 6.56 5.75
N LEU A 159 -11.28 6.09 4.50
CA LEU A 159 -10.39 6.60 3.45
C LEU A 159 -10.67 8.07 3.12
N ALA A 160 -11.95 8.46 3.03
CA ALA A 160 -12.38 9.83 2.80
C ALA A 160 -11.88 10.77 3.90
N ARG A 161 -12.06 10.38 5.16
CA ARG A 161 -11.60 11.16 6.32
C ARG A 161 -10.08 11.30 6.36
N ALA A 162 -9.34 10.23 6.02
CA ALA A 162 -7.89 10.29 5.90
C ALA A 162 -7.45 11.31 4.84
N MET A 163 -8.02 11.24 3.64
CA MET A 163 -7.69 12.16 2.54
C MET A 163 -8.11 13.61 2.86
N ALA A 164 -9.26 13.81 3.50
CA ALA A 164 -9.70 15.12 3.98
C ALA A 164 -8.71 15.73 4.98
N GLY A 165 -8.26 14.94 5.96
CA GLY A 165 -7.23 15.40 6.91
C GLY A 165 -5.92 15.79 6.21
N MET A 166 -5.46 14.99 5.25
CA MET A 166 -4.26 15.29 4.45
C MET A 166 -4.43 16.56 3.60
N ALA A 167 -5.59 16.76 2.98
CA ALA A 167 -5.91 17.95 2.20
C ALA A 167 -5.92 19.21 3.07
N THR A 168 -6.50 19.14 4.27
CA THR A 168 -6.52 20.24 5.24
C THR A 168 -5.10 20.61 5.69
N VAL A 169 -4.24 19.62 5.99
CA VAL A 169 -2.82 19.90 6.31
C VAL A 169 -2.09 20.53 5.11
N ALA A 170 -2.33 20.03 3.89
CA ALA A 170 -1.72 20.58 2.68
C ALA A 170 -2.15 22.03 2.39
N ALA A 171 -3.36 22.41 2.81
CA ALA A 171 -3.86 23.79 2.76
C ALA A 171 -3.27 24.70 3.86
N GLY A 172 -2.41 24.17 4.75
CA GLY A 172 -1.77 24.91 5.83
C GLY A 172 -2.60 24.98 7.12
N ASP A 173 -3.72 24.26 7.20
CA ASP A 173 -4.55 24.23 8.41
C ASP A 173 -4.15 23.04 9.32
N PRO A 174 -3.65 23.32 10.54
CA PRO A 174 -3.21 22.27 11.46
C PRO A 174 -4.35 21.38 11.98
N THR A 175 -5.62 21.78 11.86
CA THR A 175 -6.77 20.93 12.26
C THR A 175 -6.84 19.63 11.47
N GLY A 176 -6.26 19.58 10.27
CA GLY A 176 -6.14 18.37 9.47
C GLY A 176 -5.37 17.25 10.20
N PHE A 177 -4.40 17.61 11.03
CA PHE A 177 -3.72 16.64 11.87
C PHE A 177 -4.64 16.02 12.93
N THR A 178 -5.54 16.80 13.53
CA THR A 178 -6.52 16.27 14.49
C THR A 178 -7.47 15.28 13.82
N VAL A 179 -7.86 15.54 12.57
CA VAL A 179 -8.67 14.58 11.78
C VAL A 179 -7.89 13.28 11.55
N LEU A 180 -6.61 13.38 11.19
CA LEU A 180 -5.74 12.21 11.01
C LEU A 180 -5.51 11.44 12.32
N ASP A 181 -5.36 12.12 13.46
CA ASP A 181 -5.25 11.50 14.77
C ASP A 181 -6.49 10.65 15.09
N GLN A 182 -7.70 11.15 14.79
CA GLN A 182 -8.95 10.40 14.98
C GLN A 182 -9.07 9.18 14.07
N VAL A 183 -8.44 9.19 12.91
CA VAL A 183 -8.45 8.08 11.96
C VAL A 183 -7.40 7.03 12.34
N LEU A 184 -6.19 7.47 12.68
CA LEU A 184 -5.04 6.58 12.79
C LEU A 184 -4.86 6.01 14.20
N LEU A 185 -5.10 6.79 15.25
CA LEU A 185 -4.85 6.31 16.63
C LEU A 185 -5.71 5.11 17.06
N PRO A 186 -6.98 4.97 16.61
CA PRO A 186 -7.75 3.77 16.90
C PRO A 186 -7.28 2.49 16.20
N VAL A 187 -6.25 2.58 15.35
CA VAL A 187 -5.87 1.55 14.35
C VAL A 187 -6.95 1.42 13.28
N LEU A 188 -6.53 1.32 12.01
CA LEU A 188 -7.49 1.20 10.91
C LEU A 188 -8.28 -0.11 11.01
N ASP A 189 -9.59 -0.01 10.79
CA ASP A 189 -10.53 -1.12 10.90
C ASP A 189 -10.26 -2.22 9.84
N PRO A 190 -10.44 -3.52 10.16
CA PRO A 190 -10.24 -4.61 9.20
C PRO A 190 -11.10 -4.55 7.93
N SER A 191 -12.19 -3.77 7.93
CA SER A 191 -13.01 -3.52 6.73
C SER A 191 -12.26 -2.71 5.67
N VAL A 192 -11.25 -1.92 6.04
CA VAL A 192 -10.38 -1.24 5.07
C VAL A 192 -9.44 -2.27 4.45
N PRO A 193 -9.48 -2.51 3.12
CA PRO A 193 -8.62 -3.51 2.53
C PRO A 193 -7.14 -3.11 2.69
N VAL A 194 -6.30 -4.12 2.94
CA VAL A 194 -4.91 -3.96 3.42
C VAL A 194 -4.08 -2.99 2.56
N GLU A 195 -4.23 -3.02 1.23
CA GLU A 195 -3.48 -2.14 0.32
C GLU A 195 -3.79 -0.65 0.57
N TRP A 196 -5.06 -0.33 0.83
CA TRP A 196 -5.51 1.03 1.07
C TRP A 196 -5.13 1.51 2.46
N ALA A 197 -5.25 0.65 3.46
CA ALA A 197 -4.77 0.92 4.81
C ALA A 197 -3.25 1.19 4.83
N GLY A 198 -2.48 0.38 4.10
CA GLY A 198 -1.04 0.58 3.93
C GLY A 198 -0.69 1.92 3.27
N ASP A 199 -1.42 2.32 2.22
CA ASP A 199 -1.25 3.63 1.58
C ASP A 199 -1.58 4.79 2.53
N VAL A 200 -2.67 4.70 3.31
CA VAL A 200 -3.04 5.72 4.31
C VAL A 200 -1.92 5.91 5.33
N TYR A 201 -1.41 4.82 5.94
CA TYR A 201 -0.30 4.90 6.89
C TYR A 201 0.94 5.52 6.25
N ARG A 202 1.36 5.01 5.08
CA ARG A 202 2.53 5.51 4.34
C ARG A 202 2.44 7.01 4.07
N ARG A 203 1.28 7.48 3.60
CA ARG A 203 1.03 8.90 3.32
C ARG A 203 1.06 9.75 4.59
N ALA A 204 0.41 9.29 5.65
CA ALA A 204 0.39 9.99 6.94
C ALA A 204 1.81 10.12 7.55
N LEU A 205 2.59 9.03 7.55
CA LEU A 205 3.96 9.05 8.05
C LEU A 205 4.86 9.96 7.22
N SER A 206 4.74 9.90 5.89
CA SER A 206 5.46 10.80 4.98
C SER A 206 5.08 12.27 5.21
N LEU A 207 3.80 12.56 5.42
CA LEU A 207 3.30 13.89 5.73
C LEU A 207 3.87 14.40 7.07
N ALA A 208 3.79 13.60 8.13
CA ALA A 208 4.32 13.96 9.44
C ALA A 208 5.84 14.22 9.38
N HIS A 209 6.58 13.39 8.65
CA HIS A 209 8.01 13.57 8.44
C HIS A 209 8.32 14.88 7.71
N ARG A 210 7.66 15.17 6.59
CA ARG A 210 7.86 16.42 5.83
C ARG A 210 7.52 17.68 6.63
N GLN A 211 6.50 17.61 7.47
CA GLN A 211 6.05 18.74 8.30
C GLN A 211 6.81 18.86 9.63
N GLY A 212 7.78 17.98 9.91
CA GLY A 212 8.51 17.99 11.18
C GLY A 212 7.65 17.66 12.41
N ALA A 213 6.54 16.96 12.24
CA ALA A 213 5.58 16.63 13.30
C ALA A 213 6.03 15.38 14.08
N GLY A 214 7.12 15.50 14.85
CA GLY A 214 7.77 14.39 15.55
C GLY A 214 6.85 13.56 16.46
N ASP A 215 6.04 14.21 17.30
CA ASP A 215 5.11 13.53 18.22
C ASP A 215 4.07 12.67 17.48
N ARG A 216 3.61 13.16 16.31
CA ARG A 216 2.66 12.44 15.46
C ARG A 216 3.32 11.31 14.71
N LEU A 217 4.54 11.52 14.22
CA LEU A 217 5.31 10.44 13.62
C LEU A 217 5.52 9.29 14.63
N ALA A 218 5.88 9.60 15.88
CA ALA A 218 6.00 8.60 16.93
C ALA A 218 4.66 7.89 17.21
N SER A 219 3.56 8.63 17.35
CA SER A 219 2.25 8.06 17.65
C SER A 219 1.68 7.22 16.51
N TRP A 220 1.81 7.68 15.27
CA TRP A 220 1.29 6.98 14.09
C TRP A 220 2.16 5.79 13.68
N THR A 221 3.48 5.81 13.93
CA THR A 221 4.30 4.59 13.77
C THR A 221 3.93 3.53 14.81
N GLN A 222 3.56 3.93 16.05
CA GLN A 222 3.02 2.99 17.04
C GLN A 222 1.68 2.39 16.59
N SER A 223 0.77 3.21 16.04
CA SER A 223 -0.49 2.72 15.47
C SER A 223 -0.24 1.76 14.30
N MET A 224 0.62 2.10 13.34
CA MET A 224 0.96 1.23 12.21
C MET A 224 1.58 -0.09 12.68
N GLN A 225 2.38 -0.09 13.76
CA GLN A 225 2.85 -1.34 14.35
C GLN A 225 1.69 -2.23 14.80
N GLY A 226 0.73 -1.68 15.55
CA GLY A 226 -0.45 -2.42 16.00
C GLY A 226 -1.28 -2.95 14.82
N TRP A 227 -1.40 -2.15 13.76
CA TRP A 227 -2.03 -2.60 12.51
C TRP A 227 -1.28 -3.78 11.89
N CYS A 228 0.03 -3.69 11.68
CA CYS A 228 0.86 -4.77 11.15
C CYS A 228 0.78 -6.04 12.01
N GLU A 229 0.74 -5.92 13.33
CA GLU A 229 0.57 -7.05 14.26
C GLU A 229 -0.81 -7.70 14.12
N ALA A 230 -1.87 -6.92 13.87
CA ALA A 230 -3.22 -7.42 13.68
C ALA A 230 -3.40 -8.13 12.33
N ILE A 231 -2.86 -7.58 11.23
CA ILE A 231 -3.05 -8.15 9.89
C ILE A 231 -2.07 -9.29 9.57
N GLU A 232 -0.91 -9.34 10.24
CA GLU A 232 0.20 -10.25 9.92
C GLU A 232 0.84 -10.85 11.20
N PRO A 233 0.07 -11.55 12.06
CA PRO A 233 0.55 -11.98 13.38
C PRO A 233 1.67 -13.04 13.32
N GLU A 234 1.65 -13.93 12.32
CA GLU A 234 2.68 -14.97 12.14
C GLU A 234 3.86 -14.50 11.26
N SER A 235 3.80 -13.27 10.73
CA SER A 235 4.79 -12.74 9.81
C SER A 235 5.73 -11.74 10.50
N ALA A 236 6.97 -12.17 10.72
CA ALA A 236 8.02 -11.33 11.27
C ALA A 236 8.57 -10.30 10.25
N GLU A 237 8.47 -10.59 8.95
CA GLU A 237 9.01 -9.75 7.87
C GLU A 237 7.97 -9.55 6.76
N SER A 238 7.66 -8.29 6.46
CA SER A 238 6.85 -7.89 5.32
C SER A 238 7.23 -6.50 4.83
N ALA A 239 6.82 -6.14 3.61
CA ALA A 239 7.07 -4.82 3.04
C ALA A 239 6.44 -3.69 3.88
N TYR A 240 5.24 -3.90 4.47
CA TYR A 240 4.62 -2.88 5.33
C TYR A 240 5.41 -2.68 6.64
N ARG A 241 5.86 -3.77 7.28
CA ARG A 241 6.75 -3.69 8.44
C ARG A 241 8.07 -3.01 8.08
N ALA A 242 8.59 -3.27 6.89
CA ALA A 242 9.82 -2.63 6.43
C ALA A 242 9.65 -1.11 6.22
N VAL A 243 8.55 -0.67 5.60
CA VAL A 243 8.22 0.77 5.45
C VAL A 243 8.12 1.43 6.83
N LEU A 244 7.42 0.80 7.78
CA LEU A 244 7.34 1.26 9.16
C LEU A 244 8.73 1.42 9.80
N ASP A 245 9.58 0.41 9.68
CA ASP A 245 10.92 0.42 10.26
C ASP A 245 11.82 1.49 9.64
N VAL A 246 11.69 1.76 8.34
CA VAL A 246 12.39 2.88 7.68
C VAL A 246 11.99 4.22 8.30
N HIS A 247 10.70 4.46 8.51
CA HIS A 247 10.23 5.70 9.16
C HIS A 247 10.69 5.83 10.62
N ARG A 248 10.79 4.73 11.35
CA ARG A 248 11.31 4.73 12.73
C ARG A 248 12.80 5.06 12.78
N LEU A 249 13.57 4.45 11.88
CA LEU A 249 15.01 4.67 11.82
C LEU A 249 15.37 6.09 11.37
N SER A 250 14.53 6.75 10.56
CA SER A 250 14.80 8.10 10.06
C SER A 250 14.79 9.20 11.13
N VAL A 251 14.23 8.92 12.31
CA VAL A 251 14.12 9.88 13.41
C VAL A 251 14.91 9.50 14.66
N VAL A 252 15.69 8.42 14.61
CA VAL A 252 16.62 8.10 15.70
C VAL A 252 17.71 9.16 15.74
N ALA A 253 17.81 9.89 16.86
CA ALA A 253 18.73 11.02 17.01
C ALA A 253 20.21 10.61 16.98
N ASN A 254 20.56 9.51 17.67
CA ASN A 254 21.94 9.02 17.81
C ASN A 254 22.02 7.50 17.64
N PRO A 255 21.82 6.97 16.43
CA PRO A 255 21.89 5.53 16.20
C PRO A 255 23.35 5.06 16.22
N ASP A 256 23.59 3.83 16.70
CA ASP A 256 24.86 3.14 16.45
C ASP A 256 25.04 2.97 14.93
N PRO A 257 26.12 3.51 14.32
CA PRO A 257 26.27 3.48 12.86
C PRO A 257 26.32 2.06 12.30
N GLY A 258 26.94 1.11 13.02
CA GLY A 258 27.06 -0.27 12.59
C GLY A 258 25.74 -1.03 12.61
N GLU A 259 24.97 -0.88 13.69
CA GLU A 259 23.62 -1.44 13.82
C GLU A 259 22.67 -0.85 12.78
N LEU A 260 22.71 0.47 12.59
CA LEU A 260 21.86 1.15 11.62
C LEU A 260 22.11 0.64 10.20
N VAL A 261 23.36 0.55 9.77
CA VAL A 261 23.70 0.04 8.43
C VAL A 261 23.20 -1.40 8.26
N ARG A 262 23.40 -2.28 9.26
CA ARG A 262 22.91 -3.67 9.20
C ARG A 262 21.38 -3.72 9.03
N ARG A 263 20.64 -2.93 9.82
CA ARG A 263 19.18 -2.88 9.75
C ARG A 263 18.70 -2.31 8.41
N VAL A 264 19.24 -1.18 7.98
CA VAL A 264 18.84 -0.49 6.74
C VAL A 264 19.11 -1.37 5.50
N VAL A 265 20.25 -2.07 5.45
CA VAL A 265 20.56 -3.02 4.36
C VAL A 265 19.53 -4.15 4.30
N GLY A 266 19.07 -4.66 5.43
CA GLY A 266 18.02 -5.68 5.49
C GLY A 266 16.67 -5.19 4.96
N LEU A 267 16.33 -3.92 5.20
CA LEU A 267 15.06 -3.31 4.78
C LEU A 267 15.02 -3.00 3.29
N ARG A 268 16.17 -2.65 2.69
CA ARG A 268 16.28 -2.24 1.28
C ARG A 268 15.55 -3.17 0.32
N ARG A 269 15.81 -4.49 0.42
CA ARG A 269 15.19 -5.51 -0.44
C ARG A 269 13.65 -5.49 -0.37
N LEU A 270 13.08 -5.15 0.79
CA LEU A 270 11.64 -5.17 1.03
C LEU A 270 10.93 -3.91 0.54
N VAL A 271 11.65 -2.78 0.42
CA VAL A 271 11.04 -1.48 0.08
C VAL A 271 11.37 -0.98 -1.33
N ASP A 272 12.53 -1.36 -1.90
CA ASP A 272 13.04 -0.84 -3.18
C ASP A 272 12.00 -0.92 -4.31
N ASP A 273 11.23 -2.01 -4.33
CA ASP A 273 10.21 -2.26 -5.34
C ASP A 273 8.76 -2.07 -4.85
N VAL A 274 8.55 -1.55 -3.66
CA VAL A 274 7.21 -1.40 -3.05
C VAL A 274 6.87 0.05 -2.75
N ASP A 275 7.85 0.83 -2.30
CA ASP A 275 7.64 2.19 -1.78
C ASP A 275 8.82 3.10 -2.13
N ALA A 276 8.59 4.05 -3.03
CA ALA A 276 9.64 4.97 -3.49
C ALA A 276 10.11 5.94 -2.39
N VAL A 277 9.23 6.32 -1.46
CA VAL A 277 9.60 7.22 -0.36
C VAL A 277 10.49 6.48 0.63
N ALA A 278 10.08 5.28 1.04
CA ALA A 278 10.88 4.45 1.95
C ALA A 278 12.22 4.06 1.30
N ALA A 279 12.25 3.71 0.02
CA ALA A 279 13.49 3.44 -0.71
C ALA A 279 14.43 4.66 -0.72
N SER A 280 13.90 5.87 -0.95
CA SER A 280 14.69 7.10 -0.89
C SER A 280 15.24 7.37 0.52
N MET A 281 14.44 7.12 1.57
CA MET A 281 14.86 7.28 2.96
C MET A 281 15.96 6.29 3.35
N VAL A 282 15.90 5.05 2.83
CA VAL A 282 16.97 4.05 2.99
C VAL A 282 18.30 4.56 2.42
N GLU A 283 18.31 5.09 1.21
CA GLU A 283 19.52 5.64 0.58
C GLU A 283 20.05 6.87 1.33
N GLU A 284 19.16 7.73 1.84
CA GLU A 284 19.55 8.87 2.67
C GLU A 284 20.18 8.42 4.00
N LEU A 285 19.64 7.39 4.65
CA LEU A 285 20.20 6.84 5.87
C LEU A 285 21.58 6.22 5.66
N LEU A 286 21.79 5.50 4.54
CA LEU A 286 23.11 4.93 4.21
C LEU A 286 24.14 6.02 3.91
N SER A 287 23.78 7.04 3.12
CA SER A 287 24.70 8.12 2.73
C SER A 287 25.14 8.98 3.92
N ARG A 288 24.22 9.37 4.81
CA ARG A 288 24.53 10.16 6.02
C ARG A 288 25.54 9.46 6.94
N ASN A 289 25.52 8.13 7.03
CA ASN A 289 26.36 7.38 7.95
C ASN A 289 27.71 6.99 7.35
N LEU A 290 27.77 6.72 6.03
CA LEU A 290 29.04 6.54 5.34
C LEU A 290 29.89 7.83 5.34
N GLY A 291 29.23 9.00 5.33
CA GLY A 291 29.90 10.31 5.48
C GLY A 291 30.41 10.61 6.89
N ARG A 292 29.85 9.99 7.94
CA ARG A 292 30.29 10.14 9.34
C ARG A 292 31.41 9.17 9.73
N ALA A 293 31.65 8.13 8.94
CA ALA A 293 32.67 7.11 9.17
C ALA A 293 34.01 7.39 8.47
N ARG A 294 34.12 8.52 7.74
CA ARG A 294 35.35 9.04 7.13
C ARG A 294 35.84 10.27 7.90
#